data_AF-A0A1B6I4U6-F1
#
_entry.id   AF-A0A1B6I4U6-F1
#
_cell.length_a   1.000
_cell.length_b   1.000
_cell.length_c   1.000
_cell.angle_alpha   90.00
_cell.angle_beta   90.00
_cell.angle_gamma   90.00
#
_symmetry.space_group_name_H-M   'P 1'
#
loop_
_entity.id
_entity.type
_entity.pdbx_description
1 polymer ?
#
loop_
_entity_poly.entity_id
_entity_poly.type
_entity_poly.pdbx_seq_one_letter_code
_entity_poly.pdbx_strand_id
1 'polypeptide(L)'
;MNYVLESTTFCLFSLFIECFSYYSEFDSDVTEPPGRINEIGACYSLSCIMNTFNKSEYRSLPQVRDLLETYHYNCYLRDMNSVSRRHVFIVIEAPRRRKRFLIAKRLGKALGAAVMFSPPVGWGKFRGFFNKTIEMRRAFHSLSLYGTANNALQYLGRRPVVMSGFWLDQATFSIAKKYYPDLPPPESSIFQWPKDLLKPDFTFFVNEPLPRAFIKKREESIRYQILQVYRRWVDPPITELYVDNDIGIPAVVEEMLTFINNPALTPSSLRT
;
A
#
# COMPACT_ATOMS: atom_id res chain seq x y z
N MET A 1 -3.95 9.49 43.64
CA MET A 1 -4.36 9.98 42.31
C MET A 1 -3.09 10.33 41.55
N ASN A 2 -2.46 9.37 40.84
CA ASN A 2 -1.31 9.54 39.92
C ASN A 2 -0.81 8.18 39.39
N TYR A 3 -1.65 7.41 38.66
CA TYR A 3 -1.22 6.15 38.02
C TYR A 3 -1.66 6.01 36.55
N VAL A 4 -2.23 7.06 35.95
CA VAL A 4 -2.83 6.98 34.59
C VAL A 4 -1.93 7.59 33.49
N LEU A 5 -0.82 8.25 33.85
CA LEU A 5 0.04 8.96 32.88
C LEU A 5 1.25 8.16 32.37
N GLU A 6 1.66 7.08 33.03
CA GLU A 6 2.83 6.29 32.58
C GLU A 6 2.48 5.23 31.53
N SER A 7 1.27 4.64 31.58
CA SER A 7 0.88 3.55 30.68
C SER A 7 0.62 4.01 29.24
N THR A 8 0.19 5.24 29.02
CA THR A 8 -0.06 5.80 27.68
C THR A 8 1.24 6.21 26.98
N THR A 9 2.22 6.70 27.74
CA THR A 9 3.53 7.11 27.24
C THR A 9 4.37 5.90 26.79
N PHE A 10 4.32 4.80 27.55
CA PHE A 10 5.00 3.54 27.18
C PHE A 10 4.40 2.91 25.92
N CYS A 11 3.07 2.97 25.75
CA CYS A 11 2.38 2.43 24.57
C CYS A 11 2.62 3.28 23.30
N LEU A 12 2.79 4.59 23.45
CA LEU A 12 3.15 5.49 22.35
C LEU A 12 4.62 5.31 21.94
N PHE A 13 5.52 5.04 22.89
CA PHE A 13 6.93 4.76 22.63
C PHE A 13 7.14 3.39 21.96
N SER A 14 6.42 2.34 22.39
CA SER A 14 6.47 1.01 21.75
C SER A 14 5.91 1.05 20.32
N LEU A 15 4.79 1.74 20.10
CA LEU A 15 4.26 2.01 18.75
C LEU A 15 5.25 2.83 17.90
N PHE A 16 6.00 3.77 18.50
CA PHE A 16 7.01 4.55 17.78
C PHE A 16 8.24 3.71 17.38
N ILE A 17 8.73 2.82 18.26
CA ILE A 17 9.92 1.99 18.00
C ILE A 17 9.60 0.88 16.99
N GLU A 18 8.46 0.20 17.12
CA GLU A 18 8.00 -0.76 16.10
C GLU A 18 7.77 -0.09 14.75
N CYS A 19 7.25 1.15 14.75
CA CYS A 19 7.08 1.94 13.53
C CYS A 19 8.44 2.41 12.96
N PHE A 20 9.42 2.74 13.80
CA PHE A 20 10.75 3.18 13.35
C PHE A 20 11.56 2.03 12.74
N SER A 21 11.55 0.83 13.35
CA SER A 21 12.15 -0.37 12.75
C SER A 21 11.39 -0.84 11.50
N TYR A 22 10.05 -0.71 11.51
CA TYR A 22 9.20 -0.95 10.35
C TYR A 22 9.57 -0.09 9.12
N TYR A 23 10.02 1.15 9.33
CA TYR A 23 10.37 2.08 8.25
C TYR A 23 11.86 2.08 7.85
N SER A 24 12.78 1.58 8.68
CA SER A 24 14.22 1.62 8.38
C SER A 24 14.73 0.42 7.56
N GLU A 25 14.02 -0.71 7.55
CA GLU A 25 14.57 -1.98 7.02
C GLU A 25 14.21 -2.32 5.57
N PHE A 26 13.46 -1.48 4.85
CA PHE A 26 13.07 -1.72 3.45
C PHE A 26 13.86 -0.84 2.45
N ASP A 27 15.05 -0.39 2.86
CA ASP A 27 15.97 0.40 2.01
C ASP A 27 17.14 -0.45 1.46
N SER A 28 17.09 -1.78 1.60
CA SER A 28 17.98 -2.65 0.83
C SER A 28 17.47 -2.73 -0.61
N ASP A 29 18.12 -1.95 -1.47
CA ASP A 29 18.16 -2.09 -2.91
C ASP A 29 18.52 -3.55 -3.27
N VAL A 30 17.52 -4.41 -3.44
CA VAL A 30 17.73 -5.78 -3.93
C VAL A 30 17.66 -5.74 -5.45
N THR A 31 18.85 -5.64 -6.06
CA THR A 31 19.07 -5.91 -7.48
C THR A 31 18.83 -7.41 -7.73
N GLU A 32 17.81 -7.78 -8.52
CA GLU A 32 17.67 -9.17 -9.01
C GLU A 32 17.64 -9.18 -10.54
N PRO A 33 18.18 -10.23 -11.18
CA PRO A 33 18.21 -10.37 -12.63
C PRO A 33 16.81 -10.66 -13.23
N PRO A 34 16.58 -10.31 -14.51
CA PRO A 34 15.28 -10.44 -15.16
C PRO A 34 15.02 -11.87 -15.67
N GLY A 35 13.94 -12.51 -15.22
CA GLY A 35 13.35 -13.66 -15.93
C GLY A 35 12.46 -14.59 -15.10
N ARG A 36 11.14 -14.57 -15.36
CA ARG A 36 10.24 -15.70 -15.76
C ARG A 36 8.78 -15.41 -15.45
N ILE A 37 7.89 -15.91 -16.33
CA ILE A 37 6.59 -15.28 -16.58
C ILE A 37 5.47 -15.60 -15.58
N ASN A 38 5.61 -16.70 -14.84
CA ASN A 38 4.75 -17.07 -13.71
C ASN A 38 5.31 -16.60 -12.36
N GLU A 39 6.44 -15.89 -12.39
CA GLU A 39 7.26 -15.49 -11.25
C GLU A 39 7.25 -13.96 -11.08
N ILE A 40 6.15 -13.26 -11.44
CA ILE A 40 6.18 -11.80 -11.73
C ILE A 40 5.19 -10.92 -10.93
N GLY A 41 5.51 -10.58 -9.69
CA GLY A 41 4.74 -9.59 -8.95
C GLY A 41 3.45 -10.05 -8.25
N ALA A 42 2.84 -9.12 -7.53
CA ALA A 42 1.78 -9.37 -6.56
C ALA A 42 0.62 -10.20 -7.13
N CYS A 43 0.07 -11.11 -6.32
CA CYS A 43 -1.09 -11.93 -6.71
C CYS A 43 -2.33 -11.04 -6.94
N TYR A 44 -2.89 -11.05 -8.15
CA TYR A 44 -4.06 -10.23 -8.54
C TYR A 44 -5.40 -10.76 -8.01
N SER A 45 -5.37 -11.72 -7.08
CA SER A 45 -6.56 -12.20 -6.36
C SER A 45 -6.18 -12.84 -5.04
N LEU A 46 -7.12 -12.89 -4.10
CA LEU A 46 -7.00 -13.67 -2.88
C LEU A 46 -6.82 -15.16 -3.21
N SER A 47 -7.51 -15.66 -4.22
CA SER A 47 -7.39 -17.06 -4.65
C SER A 47 -5.96 -17.41 -5.10
N CYS A 48 -5.27 -16.51 -5.81
CA CYS A 48 -3.86 -16.69 -6.17
C CYS A 48 -2.98 -16.86 -4.93
N ILE A 49 -3.20 -16.01 -3.92
CA ILE A 49 -2.44 -16.03 -2.66
C ILE A 49 -2.69 -17.34 -1.90
N MET A 50 -3.96 -17.73 -1.77
CA MET A 50 -4.35 -18.96 -1.08
C MET A 50 -3.79 -20.20 -1.79
N ASN A 51 -3.81 -20.21 -3.13
CA ASN A 51 -3.22 -21.30 -3.91
C ASN A 51 -1.71 -21.41 -3.71
N THR A 52 -0.99 -20.30 -3.59
CA THR A 52 0.44 -20.33 -3.23
C THR A 52 0.64 -20.99 -1.87
N PHE A 53 -0.08 -20.55 -0.83
CA PHE A 53 0.07 -21.15 0.51
C PHE A 53 -0.40 -22.61 0.59
N ASN A 54 -1.28 -23.05 -0.30
CA ASN A 54 -1.79 -24.42 -0.34
C ASN A 54 -0.86 -25.41 -1.09
N LYS A 55 0.25 -24.94 -1.69
CA LYS A 55 1.26 -25.84 -2.29
C LYS A 55 1.77 -26.85 -1.27
N SER A 56 2.10 -28.07 -1.72
CA SER A 56 2.55 -29.17 -0.85
C SER A 56 3.78 -28.81 -0.01
N GLU A 57 4.66 -27.97 -0.55
CA GLU A 57 5.87 -27.47 0.10
C GLU A 57 5.61 -26.43 1.22
N TYR A 58 4.45 -25.76 1.23
CA TYR A 58 4.14 -24.68 2.17
C TYR A 58 3.00 -24.99 3.14
N ARG A 59 1.98 -25.74 2.72
CA ARG A 59 0.72 -25.91 3.47
C ARG A 59 0.88 -26.51 4.88
N SER A 60 1.91 -27.32 5.10
CA SER A 60 2.16 -27.96 6.40
C SER A 60 3.05 -27.14 7.33
N LEU A 61 3.59 -26.01 6.85
CA LEU A 61 4.49 -25.17 7.65
C LEU A 61 3.70 -24.46 8.76
N PRO A 62 4.14 -24.54 10.04
CA PRO A 62 3.43 -23.91 11.15
C PRO A 62 3.20 -22.40 10.96
N GLN A 63 4.15 -21.68 10.37
CA GLN A 63 4.07 -20.25 10.13
C GLN A 63 3.05 -19.89 9.04
N VAL A 64 2.85 -20.77 8.05
CA VAL A 64 1.80 -20.62 7.04
C VAL A 64 0.44 -20.79 7.69
N ARG A 65 0.28 -21.82 8.54
CA ARG A 65 -0.97 -22.04 9.28
C ARG A 65 -1.29 -20.87 10.22
N ASP A 66 -0.34 -20.42 11.05
CA ASP A 66 -0.54 -19.28 11.97
C ASP A 66 -0.91 -17.99 11.20
N LEU A 67 -0.27 -17.73 10.06
CA LEU A 67 -0.62 -16.60 9.20
C LEU A 67 -2.06 -16.70 8.67
N LEU A 68 -2.45 -17.85 8.12
CA LEU A 68 -3.78 -18.06 7.55
C LEU A 68 -4.86 -18.02 8.63
N GLU A 69 -4.63 -18.65 9.79
CA GLU A 69 -5.52 -18.57 10.95
C GLU A 69 -5.69 -17.12 11.43
N THR A 70 -4.58 -16.37 11.52
CA THR A 70 -4.59 -14.94 11.84
C THR A 70 -5.42 -14.14 10.81
N TYR A 71 -5.28 -14.44 9.52
CA TYR A 71 -6.08 -13.80 8.47
C TYR A 71 -7.57 -14.11 8.63
N HIS A 72 -7.94 -15.39 8.73
CA HIS A 72 -9.33 -15.82 8.82
C HIS A 72 -10.01 -15.26 10.07
N TYR A 73 -9.36 -15.32 11.23
CA TYR A 73 -9.91 -14.79 12.48
C TYR A 73 -10.21 -13.29 12.41
N ASN A 74 -9.30 -12.50 11.84
CA ASN A 74 -9.43 -11.04 11.81
C ASN A 74 -10.28 -10.50 10.65
N CYS A 75 -10.40 -11.26 9.55
CA CYS A 75 -10.98 -10.78 8.30
C CYS A 75 -12.31 -11.42 7.91
N TYR A 76 -12.57 -12.67 8.28
CA TYR A 76 -13.73 -13.43 7.77
C TYR A 76 -15.05 -13.11 8.50
N LEU A 77 -14.97 -12.51 9.70
CA LEU A 77 -16.10 -12.46 10.64
C LEU A 77 -16.95 -11.19 10.64
N ARG A 78 -16.79 -10.26 9.69
CA ARG A 78 -17.49 -8.96 9.77
C ARG A 78 -18.24 -8.65 8.48
N ASP A 79 -19.55 -8.88 8.53
CA ASP A 79 -20.48 -8.54 7.46
C ASP A 79 -20.49 -7.01 7.25
N MET A 80 -20.02 -6.58 6.09
CA MET A 80 -19.90 -5.18 5.70
C MET A 80 -21.18 -4.66 5.02
N ASN A 81 -22.17 -5.52 4.77
CA ASN A 81 -23.38 -5.18 4.02
C ASN A 81 -24.36 -4.27 4.80
N SER A 82 -24.09 -3.94 6.07
CA SER A 82 -25.00 -3.16 6.91
C SER A 82 -24.71 -1.66 6.98
N VAL A 83 -23.73 -1.15 6.23
CA VAL A 83 -23.31 0.26 6.33
C VAL A 83 -23.97 1.09 5.22
N SER A 84 -25.02 1.84 5.59
CA SER A 84 -25.78 2.71 4.67
C SER A 84 -24.99 3.91 4.14
N ARG A 85 -23.86 4.27 4.75
CA ARG A 85 -22.98 5.37 4.32
C ARG A 85 -21.51 5.04 4.56
N ARG A 86 -20.76 4.89 3.46
CA ARG A 86 -19.31 4.63 3.48
C ARG A 86 -18.55 5.96 3.38
N HIS A 87 -17.48 6.11 4.16
CA HIS A 87 -16.53 7.22 4.05
C HIS A 87 -15.48 6.95 2.96
N VAL A 88 -14.69 7.97 2.63
CA VAL A 88 -13.61 7.88 1.62
C VAL A 88 -12.48 6.94 2.07
N PHE A 89 -12.02 6.09 1.15
CA PHE A 89 -10.77 5.35 1.24
C PHE A 89 -9.70 6.00 0.34
N ILE A 90 -8.65 6.52 0.95
CA ILE A 90 -7.59 7.28 0.28
C ILE A 90 -6.29 6.49 0.36
N VAL A 91 -5.60 6.34 -0.77
CA VAL A 91 -4.26 5.74 -0.85
C VAL A 91 -3.25 6.81 -1.25
N ILE A 92 -2.13 6.85 -0.52
CA ILE A 92 -0.99 7.71 -0.86
C ILE A 92 0.17 6.81 -1.24
N GLU A 93 0.62 6.92 -2.49
CA GLU A 93 1.79 6.27 -3.05
C GLU A 93 2.96 7.27 -3.15
N ALA A 94 4.19 6.79 -2.96
CA ALA A 94 5.40 7.60 -3.11
C ALA A 94 6.65 6.70 -3.09
N PRO A 95 7.75 7.08 -3.76
CA PRO A 95 9.01 6.34 -3.69
C PRO A 95 9.61 6.30 -2.28
N ARG A 96 9.53 7.41 -1.53
CA ARG A 96 10.08 7.52 -0.17
C ARG A 96 9.05 7.15 0.90
N ARG A 97 9.16 5.93 1.45
CA ARG A 97 8.23 5.39 2.46
C ARG A 97 8.04 6.28 3.70
N ARG A 98 9.14 6.83 4.26
CA ARG A 98 9.06 7.70 5.43
C ARG A 98 8.27 8.98 5.15
N LYS A 99 8.49 9.63 4.00
CA LYS A 99 7.76 10.84 3.61
C LYS A 99 6.28 10.52 3.36
N ARG A 100 6.01 9.42 2.64
CA ARG A 100 4.66 8.88 2.42
C ARG A 100 3.88 8.70 3.73
N PHE A 101 4.54 8.14 4.74
CA PHE A 101 3.95 7.96 6.07
C PHE A 101 3.64 9.28 6.77
N LEU A 102 4.57 10.23 6.74
CA LEU A 102 4.34 11.54 7.36
C LEU A 102 3.20 12.31 6.68
N ILE A 103 3.09 12.22 5.36
CA ILE A 103 1.96 12.78 4.60
C ILE A 103 0.66 12.08 5.01
N ALA A 104 0.62 10.75 5.02
CA ALA A 104 -0.56 9.97 5.42
C ALA A 104 -1.02 10.31 6.85
N LYS A 105 -0.07 10.44 7.79
CA LYS A 105 -0.35 10.83 9.19
C LYS A 105 -0.94 12.24 9.27
N ARG A 106 -0.39 13.19 8.51
CA ARG A 106 -0.86 14.58 8.52
C ARG A 106 -2.21 14.73 7.85
N LEU A 107 -2.43 14.10 6.69
CA LEU A 107 -3.73 14.04 6.02
C LEU A 107 -4.77 13.36 6.92
N GLY A 108 -4.42 12.24 7.55
CA GLY A 108 -5.31 11.54 8.46
C GLY A 108 -5.74 12.41 9.65
N LYS A 109 -4.82 13.21 10.21
CA LYS A 109 -5.15 14.19 11.25
C LYS A 109 -6.13 15.25 10.73
N ALA A 110 -5.92 15.79 9.54
CA ALA A 110 -6.80 16.81 8.95
C ALA A 110 -8.22 16.29 8.69
N LEU A 111 -8.36 15.02 8.30
CA LEU A 111 -9.65 14.39 7.97
C LEU A 111 -10.32 13.67 9.14
N GLY A 112 -9.67 13.56 10.31
CA GLY A 112 -10.13 12.64 11.36
C GLY A 112 -10.13 11.17 10.94
N ALA A 113 -9.27 10.81 9.98
CA ALA A 113 -9.23 9.49 9.35
C ALA A 113 -8.50 8.44 10.22
N ALA A 114 -8.81 7.17 10.01
CA ALA A 114 -7.92 6.09 10.42
C ALA A 114 -6.74 6.01 9.46
N VAL A 115 -5.51 6.00 9.99
CA VAL A 115 -4.29 5.84 9.19
C VAL A 115 -3.84 4.39 9.25
N MET A 116 -3.64 3.78 8.08
CA MET A 116 -3.31 2.36 7.94
C MET A 116 -2.03 2.15 7.13
N PHE A 117 -1.45 0.97 7.33
CA PHE A 117 -0.22 0.53 6.68
C PHE A 117 -0.24 -0.99 6.46
N SER A 118 0.66 -1.48 5.60
CA SER A 118 0.77 -2.91 5.26
C SER A 118 2.19 -3.42 5.55
N PRO A 119 2.34 -4.48 6.36
CA PRO A 119 1.29 -5.36 6.86
C PRO A 119 0.50 -4.80 8.04
N PRO A 120 -0.67 -5.40 8.37
CA PRO A 120 -1.44 -5.06 9.55
C PRO A 120 -0.61 -5.12 10.85
N VAL A 121 -1.04 -4.35 11.86
CA VAL A 121 -0.44 -4.39 13.20
C VAL A 121 -0.41 -5.84 13.73
N GLY A 122 0.71 -6.24 14.35
CA GLY A 122 0.90 -7.60 14.86
C GLY A 122 1.38 -8.63 13.83
N TRP A 123 1.36 -8.31 12.53
CA TRP A 123 1.82 -9.22 11.48
C TRP A 123 3.33 -9.13 11.20
N GLY A 124 4.01 -8.16 11.83
CA GLY A 124 5.46 -8.01 11.72
C GLY A 124 6.24 -9.29 12.09
N LYS A 125 5.71 -10.08 13.03
CA LYS A 125 6.29 -11.37 13.48
C LYS A 125 6.51 -12.38 12.35
N PHE A 126 5.72 -12.30 11.28
CA PHE A 126 5.77 -13.24 10.16
C PHE A 126 6.89 -12.92 9.16
N ARG A 127 7.35 -11.66 9.08
CA ARG A 127 8.26 -11.17 8.02
C ARG A 127 9.53 -12.01 7.87
N GLY A 128 10.22 -12.30 8.99
CA GLY A 128 11.47 -13.04 8.96
C GLY A 128 11.33 -14.43 8.31
N PHE A 129 10.20 -15.10 8.54
CA PHE A 129 9.93 -16.39 7.94
C PHE A 129 9.58 -16.28 6.45
N PHE A 130 8.65 -15.39 6.09
CA PHE A 130 8.18 -15.28 4.70
C PHE A 130 9.20 -14.63 3.76
N ASN A 131 10.23 -13.98 4.27
CA ASN A 131 11.30 -13.40 3.46
C ASN A 131 12.28 -14.43 2.85
N LYS A 132 12.16 -15.73 3.20
CA LYS A 132 13.08 -16.80 2.77
C LYS A 132 13.04 -17.11 1.28
N THR A 133 11.88 -16.99 0.63
CA THR A 133 11.74 -17.17 -0.82
C THR A 133 10.97 -16.00 -1.43
N ILE A 134 11.23 -15.71 -2.70
CA ILE A 134 10.54 -14.63 -3.43
C ILE A 134 9.03 -14.90 -3.48
N GLU A 135 8.63 -16.15 -3.69
CA GLU A 135 7.24 -16.56 -3.72
C GLU A 135 6.54 -16.34 -2.37
N MET A 136 7.12 -16.83 -1.27
CA MET A 136 6.56 -16.66 0.08
C MET A 136 6.49 -15.18 0.47
N ARG A 137 7.52 -14.40 0.14
CA ARG A 137 7.58 -12.97 0.42
C ARG A 137 6.42 -12.26 -0.27
N ARG A 138 6.21 -12.54 -1.55
CA ARG A 138 5.12 -11.93 -2.34
C ARG A 138 3.75 -12.36 -1.85
N ALA A 139 3.55 -13.65 -1.59
CA ALA A 139 2.28 -14.15 -1.05
C ALA A 139 1.96 -13.50 0.30
N PHE A 140 2.95 -13.35 1.19
CA PHE A 140 2.78 -12.66 2.47
C PHE A 140 2.44 -11.18 2.31
N HIS A 141 3.17 -10.45 1.46
CA HIS A 141 2.87 -9.03 1.22
C HIS A 141 1.50 -8.85 0.57
N SER A 142 1.14 -9.68 -0.40
CA SER A 142 -0.19 -9.66 -1.01
C SER A 142 -1.27 -9.96 0.04
N LEU A 143 -1.14 -11.02 0.85
CA LEU A 143 -2.12 -11.33 1.91
C LEU A 143 -2.26 -10.19 2.91
N SER A 144 -1.15 -9.53 3.23
CA SER A 144 -1.12 -8.38 4.12
C SER A 144 -1.92 -7.20 3.57
N LEU A 145 -1.92 -6.97 2.25
CA LEU A 145 -2.78 -5.97 1.62
C LEU A 145 -4.26 -6.33 1.77
N TYR A 146 -4.64 -7.61 1.61
CA TYR A 146 -6.02 -8.06 1.85
C TYR A 146 -6.40 -7.93 3.32
N GLY A 147 -5.50 -8.26 4.24
CA GLY A 147 -5.71 -8.05 5.68
C GLY A 147 -5.95 -6.58 6.02
N THR A 148 -5.12 -5.68 5.49
CA THR A 148 -5.31 -4.24 5.70
C THR A 148 -6.55 -3.71 4.98
N ALA A 149 -6.91 -4.23 3.81
CA ALA A 149 -8.15 -3.88 3.11
C ALA A 149 -9.40 -4.21 3.94
N ASN A 150 -9.42 -5.40 4.55
CA ASN A 150 -10.50 -5.82 5.45
C ASN A 150 -10.54 -4.95 6.72
N ASN A 151 -9.39 -4.56 7.26
CA ASN A 151 -9.35 -3.58 8.34
C ASN A 151 -9.90 -2.22 7.89
N ALA A 152 -9.50 -1.73 6.71
CA ALA A 152 -10.01 -0.47 6.15
C ALA A 152 -11.52 -0.47 6.06
N LEU A 153 -12.11 -1.52 5.47
CA LEU A 153 -13.55 -1.72 5.38
C LEU A 153 -14.25 -1.48 6.73
N GLN A 154 -13.75 -2.04 7.82
CA GLN A 154 -14.34 -1.89 9.17
C GLN A 154 -14.37 -0.44 9.69
N TYR A 155 -13.47 0.43 9.21
CA TYR A 155 -13.45 1.83 9.61
C TYR A 155 -14.30 2.70 8.69
N LEU A 156 -14.49 2.31 7.43
CA LEU A 156 -15.17 3.14 6.43
C LEU A 156 -16.63 3.42 6.78
N GLY A 157 -17.28 2.61 7.64
CA GLY A 157 -18.61 2.95 8.15
C GLY A 157 -18.64 4.04 9.22
N ARG A 158 -17.48 4.47 9.74
CA ARG A 158 -17.39 5.40 10.88
C ARG A 158 -16.53 6.63 10.61
N ARG A 159 -15.50 6.51 9.77
CA ARG A 159 -14.58 7.61 9.43
C ARG A 159 -13.82 7.32 8.13
N PRO A 160 -13.22 8.34 7.50
CA PRO A 160 -12.30 8.16 6.38
C PRO A 160 -11.14 7.22 6.73
N VAL A 161 -10.55 6.59 5.72
CA VAL A 161 -9.33 5.79 5.89
C VAL A 161 -8.25 6.30 4.94
N VAL A 162 -7.04 6.50 5.46
CA VAL A 162 -5.85 6.90 4.69
C VAL A 162 -4.81 5.79 4.78
N MET A 163 -4.38 5.25 3.65
CA MET A 163 -3.40 4.18 3.54
C MET A 163 -2.05 4.69 3.02
N SER A 164 -0.96 4.34 3.71
CA SER A 164 0.40 4.71 3.32
C SER A 164 1.05 3.63 2.44
N GLY A 165 0.76 3.70 1.14
CA GLY A 165 1.13 2.70 0.14
C GLY A 165 0.24 1.47 0.20
N PHE A 166 -0.18 0.98 -0.97
CA PHE A 166 -1.12 -0.13 -1.06
C PHE A 166 -0.72 -1.09 -2.18
N TRP A 167 -1.67 -1.48 -3.04
CA TRP A 167 -1.43 -2.41 -4.14
C TRP A 167 -0.37 -1.90 -5.13
N LEU A 168 -0.43 -0.62 -5.48
CA LEU A 168 0.43 -0.04 -6.51
C LEU A 168 1.89 0.06 -6.09
N ASP A 169 2.17 0.21 -4.78
CA ASP A 169 3.54 0.17 -4.23
C ASP A 169 4.29 -1.11 -4.67
N GLN A 170 3.59 -2.24 -4.79
CA GLN A 170 4.16 -3.53 -5.21
C GLN A 170 3.98 -3.78 -6.71
N ALA A 171 2.81 -3.47 -7.26
CA ALA A 171 2.48 -3.75 -8.66
C ALA A 171 3.37 -2.93 -9.60
N THR A 172 3.54 -1.62 -9.33
CA THR A 172 4.34 -0.74 -10.20
C THR A 172 5.79 -1.17 -10.29
N PHE A 173 6.41 -1.52 -9.17
CA PHE A 173 7.77 -2.05 -9.14
C PHE A 173 7.89 -3.35 -9.94
N SER A 174 6.94 -4.27 -9.74
CA SER A 174 6.96 -5.58 -10.40
C SER A 174 6.80 -5.47 -11.92
N ILE A 175 5.87 -4.61 -12.37
CA ILE A 175 5.63 -4.36 -13.79
C ILE A 175 6.84 -3.67 -14.42
N ALA A 176 7.33 -2.60 -13.79
CA ALA A 176 8.48 -1.85 -14.27
C ALA A 176 9.75 -2.71 -14.40
N LYS A 177 10.00 -3.61 -13.44
CA LYS A 177 11.17 -4.49 -13.45
C LYS A 177 11.08 -5.55 -14.54
N LYS A 178 9.90 -6.14 -14.74
CA LYS A 178 9.71 -7.22 -15.72
C LYS A 178 9.77 -6.73 -17.16
N TYR A 179 9.08 -5.64 -17.42
CA TYR A 179 8.94 -5.10 -18.77
C TYR A 179 9.94 -3.97 -19.01
N TYR A 180 11.09 -4.00 -18.33
CA TYR A 180 12.16 -3.07 -18.64
C TYR A 180 12.85 -3.49 -19.95
N PRO A 181 13.14 -2.57 -20.90
CA PRO A 181 12.82 -1.13 -20.87
C PRO A 181 11.42 -0.78 -21.44
N ASP A 182 10.75 -1.73 -22.10
CA ASP A 182 9.51 -1.50 -22.84
C ASP A 182 8.27 -1.98 -22.09
N LEU A 183 7.57 -1.03 -21.46
CA LEU A 183 6.31 -1.29 -20.77
C LEU A 183 5.20 -1.73 -21.74
N PRO A 184 4.29 -2.61 -21.30
CA PRO A 184 3.17 -3.05 -22.11
C PRO A 184 2.22 -1.88 -22.44
N PRO A 185 1.40 -2.03 -23.49
CA PRO A 185 0.44 -1.00 -23.89
C PRO A 185 -0.58 -0.74 -22.76
N PRO A 186 -1.08 0.50 -22.58
CA PRO A 186 -2.00 0.87 -21.49
C PRO A 186 -3.27 0.01 -21.38
N GLU A 187 -3.72 -0.58 -22.49
CA GLU A 187 -4.90 -1.45 -22.58
C GLU A 187 -4.63 -2.88 -22.04
N SER A 188 -3.39 -3.20 -21.72
CA SER A 188 -3.00 -4.49 -21.18
C SER A 188 -3.69 -4.77 -19.85
N SER A 189 -4.18 -6.00 -19.67
CA SER A 189 -4.82 -6.45 -18.42
C SER A 189 -3.91 -6.36 -17.19
N ILE A 190 -2.60 -6.22 -17.38
CA ILE A 190 -1.62 -6.00 -16.29
C ILE A 190 -1.89 -4.71 -15.51
N PHE A 191 -2.55 -3.72 -16.11
CA PHE A 191 -2.89 -2.44 -15.46
C PHE A 191 -4.27 -2.48 -14.78
N GLN A 192 -4.91 -3.64 -14.70
CA GLN A 192 -6.21 -3.78 -14.03
C GLN A 192 -6.04 -3.92 -12.51
N TRP A 193 -6.92 -3.27 -11.78
CA TRP A 193 -7.04 -3.46 -10.34
C TRP A 193 -7.52 -4.89 -9.99
N PRO A 194 -7.01 -5.53 -8.92
CA PRO A 194 -7.53 -6.82 -8.45
C PRO A 194 -9.03 -6.73 -8.12
N LYS A 195 -9.85 -7.57 -8.75
CA LYS A 195 -11.31 -7.46 -8.68
C LYS A 195 -11.89 -7.68 -7.28
N ASP A 196 -11.18 -8.44 -6.45
CA ASP A 196 -11.55 -8.85 -5.09
C ASP A 196 -10.77 -8.07 -4.00
N LEU A 197 -10.00 -7.04 -4.39
CA LEU A 197 -9.34 -6.14 -3.44
C LEU A 197 -10.09 -4.81 -3.35
N LEU A 198 -10.22 -4.28 -2.13
CA LEU A 198 -10.80 -2.96 -1.88
C LEU A 198 -10.16 -1.90 -2.79
N LYS A 199 -10.96 -1.27 -3.64
CA LYS A 199 -10.51 -0.17 -4.49
C LYS A 199 -10.55 1.17 -3.73
N PRO A 200 -9.49 2.00 -3.79
CA PRO A 200 -9.52 3.35 -3.22
C PRO A 200 -10.41 4.29 -4.02
N ASP A 201 -11.00 5.23 -3.28
CA ASP A 201 -11.82 6.33 -3.79
C ASP A 201 -10.92 7.46 -4.32
N PHE A 202 -9.76 7.69 -3.69
CA PHE A 202 -8.69 8.57 -4.18
C PHE A 202 -7.33 7.88 -4.09
N THR A 203 -6.52 8.00 -5.16
CA THR A 203 -5.12 7.58 -5.15
C THR A 203 -4.24 8.76 -5.50
N PHE A 204 -3.35 9.15 -4.60
CA PHE A 204 -2.34 10.18 -4.84
C PHE A 204 -0.98 9.54 -5.04
N PHE A 205 -0.25 9.93 -6.08
CA PHE A 205 1.15 9.59 -6.24
C PHE A 205 2.02 10.83 -6.00
N VAL A 206 2.77 10.82 -4.90
CA VAL A 206 3.67 11.91 -4.53
C VAL A 206 4.99 11.71 -5.27
N ASN A 207 5.15 12.47 -6.36
CA ASN A 207 6.33 12.44 -7.20
C ASN A 207 7.38 13.45 -6.71
N GLU A 208 8.60 13.00 -6.52
CA GLU A 208 9.74 13.85 -6.16
C GLU A 208 10.67 14.00 -7.36
N PRO A 209 11.17 15.21 -7.65
CA PRO A 209 12.13 15.39 -8.72
C PRO A 209 13.40 14.59 -8.43
N LEU A 210 13.89 13.87 -9.44
CA LEU A 210 15.21 13.27 -9.37
C LEU A 210 16.28 14.38 -9.32
N PRO A 211 17.36 14.24 -8.53
CA PRO A 211 18.41 15.25 -8.48
C PRO A 211 18.98 15.52 -9.88
N ARG A 212 19.22 16.80 -10.20
CA ARG A 212 19.60 17.25 -11.56
C ARG A 212 20.84 16.53 -12.14
N ALA A 213 21.73 16.04 -11.29
CA ALA A 213 22.91 15.27 -11.67
C ALA A 213 22.61 13.92 -12.38
N PHE A 214 21.37 13.40 -12.28
CA PHE A 214 20.97 12.11 -12.85
C PHE A 214 20.14 12.24 -14.14
N ILE A 215 19.98 13.46 -14.68
CA ILE A 215 19.07 13.74 -15.82
C ILE A 215 19.49 13.06 -17.13
N LYS A 216 20.78 12.77 -17.35
CA LYS A 216 21.25 12.12 -18.60
C LYS A 216 21.03 10.60 -18.66
N LYS A 217 20.73 9.93 -17.54
CA LYS A 217 20.45 8.47 -17.46
C LYS A 217 18.95 8.16 -17.29
N ARG A 218 18.11 9.16 -17.59
CA ARG A 218 16.73 9.31 -17.10
C ARG A 218 15.74 8.31 -17.70
N GLU A 219 15.86 7.98 -18.98
CA GLU A 219 14.91 7.08 -19.67
C GLU A 219 15.21 5.59 -19.41
N GLU A 220 16.44 5.26 -19.04
CA GLU A 220 16.92 3.90 -18.75
C GLU A 220 16.86 3.52 -17.25
N SER A 221 16.24 4.36 -16.41
CA SER A 221 16.14 4.04 -14.99
C SER A 221 14.85 3.27 -14.68
N ILE A 222 14.96 2.24 -13.85
CA ILE A 222 13.79 1.54 -13.29
C ILE A 222 12.80 2.51 -12.63
N ARG A 223 13.29 3.62 -12.06
CA ARG A 223 12.46 4.69 -11.50
C ARG A 223 11.59 5.38 -12.54
N TYR A 224 12.13 5.63 -13.74
CA TYR A 224 11.35 6.17 -14.85
C TYR A 224 10.27 5.18 -15.27
N GLN A 225 10.60 3.89 -15.40
CA GLN A 225 9.59 2.87 -15.70
C GLN A 225 8.49 2.79 -14.64
N ILE A 226 8.83 2.85 -13.35
CA ILE A 226 7.83 2.92 -12.25
C ILE A 226 6.88 4.11 -12.44
N LEU A 227 7.43 5.30 -12.72
CA LEU A 227 6.62 6.50 -12.98
C LEU A 227 5.69 6.30 -14.20
N GLN A 228 6.21 5.71 -15.26
CA GLN A 228 5.41 5.41 -16.45
C GLN A 228 4.31 4.36 -16.19
N VAL A 229 4.50 3.43 -15.24
CA VAL A 229 3.43 2.52 -14.81
C VAL A 229 2.32 3.30 -14.10
N TYR A 230 2.66 4.21 -13.18
CA TYR A 230 1.66 5.06 -12.51
C TYR A 230 0.85 5.88 -13.52
N ARG A 231 1.51 6.46 -14.53
CA ARG A 231 0.86 7.29 -15.56
C ARG A 231 -0.02 6.51 -16.55
N ARG A 232 0.27 5.22 -16.76
CA ARG A 232 -0.59 4.34 -17.57
C ARG A 232 -1.79 3.78 -16.80
N TRP A 233 -1.82 3.95 -15.47
CA TRP A 233 -2.90 3.41 -14.65
C TRP A 233 -4.18 4.23 -14.80
N VAL A 234 -5.27 3.57 -15.16
CA VAL A 234 -6.55 4.22 -15.45
C VAL A 234 -7.54 4.11 -14.29
N ASP A 235 -7.61 2.95 -13.66
CA ASP A 235 -8.62 2.64 -12.65
C ASP A 235 -8.01 1.85 -11.47
N PRO A 236 -8.01 2.39 -10.24
CA PRO A 236 -8.51 3.72 -9.86
C PRO A 236 -7.65 4.85 -10.45
N PRO A 237 -8.22 6.04 -10.69
CA PRO A 237 -7.47 7.19 -11.20
C PRO A 237 -6.40 7.62 -10.20
N ILE A 238 -5.26 8.08 -10.73
CA ILE A 238 -4.11 8.49 -9.93
C ILE A 238 -3.86 9.98 -10.13
N THR A 239 -3.91 10.75 -9.03
CA THR A 239 -3.53 12.15 -9.02
C THR A 239 -2.04 12.25 -8.69
N GLU A 240 -1.22 12.57 -9.69
CA GLU A 240 0.22 12.85 -9.52
C GLU A 240 0.41 14.24 -8.90
N LEU A 241 1.05 14.30 -7.73
CA LEU A 241 1.39 15.53 -7.02
C LEU A 241 2.90 15.73 -7.04
N TYR A 242 3.35 16.89 -7.51
CA TYR A 242 4.78 17.20 -7.60
C TYR A 242 5.25 17.90 -6.33
N VAL A 243 6.24 17.30 -5.67
CA VAL A 243 6.81 17.84 -4.44
C VAL A 243 8.29 18.08 -4.65
N ASP A 244 8.65 19.33 -4.98
CA ASP A 244 10.05 19.74 -4.93
C ASP A 244 10.54 19.73 -3.48
N ASN A 245 11.86 19.73 -3.27
CA ASN A 245 12.47 19.74 -1.95
C ASN A 245 12.04 20.96 -1.11
N ASP A 246 11.63 22.06 -1.78
CA ASP A 246 11.13 23.28 -1.15
C ASP A 246 9.65 23.18 -0.71
N ILE A 247 8.91 22.21 -1.24
CA ILE A 247 7.50 22.00 -0.89
C ILE A 247 7.42 21.11 0.35
N GLY A 248 7.07 21.73 1.48
CA GLY A 248 6.87 21.02 2.74
C GLY A 248 5.65 20.10 2.72
N ILE A 249 5.68 19.05 3.56
CA ILE A 249 4.55 18.13 3.78
C ILE A 249 3.19 18.85 4.00
N PRO A 250 3.10 20.00 4.71
CA PRO A 250 1.84 20.72 4.83
C PRO A 250 1.22 21.13 3.49
N ALA A 251 2.00 21.67 2.56
CA ALA A 251 1.49 22.12 1.27
C ALA A 251 0.94 20.97 0.43
N VAL A 252 1.61 19.82 0.43
CA VAL A 252 1.14 18.59 -0.22
C VAL A 252 -0.22 18.14 0.33
N VAL A 253 -0.40 18.23 1.64
CA VAL A 253 -1.67 17.86 2.29
C VAL A 253 -2.78 18.85 1.93
N GLU A 254 -2.50 20.15 1.90
CA GLU A 254 -3.48 21.16 1.46
C GLU A 254 -3.93 20.89 0.02
N GLU A 255 -2.99 20.58 -0.87
CA GLU A 255 -3.30 20.22 -2.24
C GLU A 255 -4.20 18.97 -2.31
N MET A 256 -3.86 17.89 -1.58
CA MET A 256 -4.71 16.69 -1.48
C MET A 256 -6.14 17.03 -1.00
N LEU A 257 -6.28 17.92 -0.01
CA LEU A 257 -7.58 18.36 0.50
C LEU A 257 -8.39 19.11 -0.56
N THR A 258 -7.75 19.88 -1.46
CA THR A 258 -8.47 20.51 -2.57
C THR A 258 -9.10 19.49 -3.52
N PHE A 259 -8.41 18.37 -3.81
CA PHE A 259 -8.96 17.28 -4.62
C PHE A 259 -10.09 16.55 -3.90
N ILE A 260 -9.89 16.22 -2.62
CA ILE A 260 -10.84 15.45 -1.81
C ILE A 260 -12.15 16.21 -1.61
N ASN A 261 -12.07 17.53 -1.37
CA ASN A 261 -13.24 18.37 -1.10
C ASN A 261 -13.93 18.89 -2.36
N ASN A 262 -13.41 18.59 -3.55
CA ASN A 262 -14.00 19.04 -4.80
C ASN A 262 -15.25 18.18 -5.16
N PRO A 263 -16.46 18.76 -5.18
CA PRO A 263 -17.68 18.01 -5.49
C PRO A 263 -17.65 17.38 -6.90
N ALA A 264 -16.98 18.02 -7.86
CA ALA A 264 -16.86 17.51 -9.22
C ALA A 264 -16.00 16.24 -9.29
N LEU A 265 -15.08 16.07 -8.35
CA LEU A 265 -14.18 14.92 -8.25
C LEU A 265 -14.67 13.87 -7.25
N THR A 266 -15.86 14.07 -6.66
CA THR A 266 -16.43 13.11 -5.70
C THR A 266 -16.69 11.77 -6.41
N PRO A 267 -16.04 10.68 -5.94
CA PRO A 267 -16.19 9.33 -6.49
C PRO A 267 -17.65 8.88 -6.53
N SER A 268 -18.02 8.13 -7.56
CA SER A 268 -19.40 7.61 -7.73
C SER A 268 -19.82 6.72 -6.57
N SER A 269 -18.89 5.99 -5.93
CA SER A 269 -19.08 5.19 -4.72
C SER A 269 -19.60 5.98 -3.51
N LEU A 270 -19.50 7.31 -3.53
CA LEU A 270 -19.86 8.21 -2.43
C LEU A 270 -21.05 9.13 -2.77
N ARG A 271 -21.59 9.04 -3.99
CA ARG A 271 -22.78 9.77 -4.40
C ARG A 271 -24.00 8.98 -3.91
N THR A 272 -24.64 9.47 -2.87
CA THR A 272 -25.97 9.00 -2.41
C THR A 272 -27.04 9.33 -3.41
#